data_AF-A0A7W1A272-F1
#
_entry.id   AF-A0A7W1A272-F1
#
_cell.length_a   1.000
_cell.length_b   1.000
_cell.length_c   1.000
_cell.angle_alpha   90.00
_cell.angle_beta   90.00
_cell.angle_gamma   90.00
#
_symmetry.space_group_name_H-M   'P 1'
#
loop_
_entity.id
_entity.type
_entity.pdbx_description
1 polymer ?
#
loop_
_entity_poly.entity_id
_entity_poly.type
_entity_poly.pdbx_seq_one_letter_code
_entity_poly.pdbx_strand_id
1 'polypeptide(L)'
;MADDKPPVTRTACVIAGATPEQVVAVGMNPRIAVRANALGTLVTGRPGDLAIDYAAELDGPVYDIMYNSDTGWFSVTVFEGLATPSRWDNRPGTNPGYPRIPDIRGASTPMAILAVLDVPPDAVGYVARTLGA
;
A
#
# COMPACT_ATOMS: atom_id res chain seq x y z
N MET A 1 -28.17 -15.28 6.88
CA MET A 1 -27.76 -14.18 5.99
C MET A 1 -26.26 -14.13 6.06
N ALA A 2 -25.57 -14.57 5.00
CA ALA A 2 -24.12 -14.41 4.93
C ALA A 2 -23.81 -12.91 5.01
N ASP A 3 -22.85 -12.53 5.85
CA ASP A 3 -22.36 -11.16 5.98
C ASP A 3 -21.83 -10.77 4.59
N ASP A 4 -22.63 -10.03 3.83
CA ASP A 4 -22.39 -9.59 2.45
C ASP A 4 -21.37 -8.46 2.42
N LYS A 5 -20.31 -8.60 3.23
CA LYS A 5 -19.18 -7.67 3.21
C LYS A 5 -18.42 -7.98 1.93
N PRO A 6 -18.36 -7.04 0.97
CA PRO A 6 -17.47 -7.21 -0.17
C PRO A 6 -16.06 -7.47 0.37
N PRO A 7 -15.27 -8.32 -0.31
CA PRO A 7 -13.89 -8.59 0.06
C PRO A 7 -13.19 -7.28 0.36
N VAL A 8 -12.84 -7.06 1.63
CA VAL A 8 -12.19 -5.82 2.02
C VAL A 8 -10.75 -5.96 1.60
N THR A 9 -10.41 -5.39 0.45
CA THR A 9 -9.01 -5.19 0.07
C THR A 9 -8.31 -4.51 1.25
N ARG A 10 -7.36 -5.21 1.87
CA ARG A 10 -6.59 -4.69 3.00
C ARG A 10 -5.60 -3.69 2.44
N THR A 11 -5.47 -2.55 3.12
CA THR A 11 -4.63 -1.45 2.64
C THR A 11 -3.61 -1.04 3.70
N ALA A 12 -2.42 -0.69 3.24
CA ALA A 12 -1.43 0.06 4.01
C ALA A 12 -0.75 1.05 3.08
N CYS A 13 -0.31 2.20 3.58
CA CYS A 13 0.55 3.08 2.82
C CYS A 13 1.83 3.44 3.57
N VAL A 14 2.93 3.57 2.83
CA VAL A 14 4.20 4.06 3.35
C VAL A 14 4.44 5.44 2.78
N ILE A 15 4.58 6.43 3.66
CA ILE A 15 4.92 7.80 3.31
C ILE A 15 6.41 7.97 3.55
N ALA A 16 7.19 7.94 2.47
CA ALA A 16 8.63 8.02 2.58
C ALA A 16 9.08 9.42 3.04
N GLY A 17 10.04 9.50 3.95
CA GLY A 17 10.61 10.75 4.46
C GLY A 17 9.75 11.50 5.48
N ALA A 18 8.47 11.15 5.65
CA ALA A 18 7.59 11.81 6.62
C ALA A 18 7.62 11.12 7.99
N THR A 19 7.57 11.91 9.06
CA THR A 19 7.39 11.40 10.43
C THR A 19 5.92 11.12 10.74
N PRO A 20 5.62 10.29 11.77
CA PRO A 20 4.24 10.04 12.19
C PRO A 20 3.48 11.33 12.53
N GLU A 21 4.14 12.30 13.14
CA GLU A 21 3.54 13.59 13.49
C GLU A 21 3.14 14.38 12.24
N GLN A 22 3.97 14.38 11.20
CA GLN A 22 3.64 15.03 9.92
C GLN A 22 2.46 14.35 9.24
N VAL A 23 2.43 13.01 9.20
CA VAL A 23 1.33 12.23 8.63
C VAL A 23 0.02 12.48 9.38
N VAL A 24 0.06 12.48 10.71
CA VAL A 24 -1.11 12.78 11.56
C VAL A 24 -1.61 14.20 11.34
N ALA A 25 -0.70 15.16 11.12
CA ALA A 25 -1.06 16.55 10.85
C ALA A 25 -1.81 16.74 9.53
N VAL A 26 -1.53 15.90 8.51
CA VAL A 26 -2.29 15.90 7.25
C VAL A 26 -3.69 15.33 7.48
N GLY A 27 -3.80 14.18 8.15
CA GLY A 27 -5.11 13.61 8.41
C GLY A 27 -5.11 12.24 9.06
N MET A 28 -6.18 11.98 9.82
CA MET A 28 -6.40 10.72 10.53
C MET A 28 -7.86 10.26 10.41
N ASN A 29 -8.08 8.96 10.54
CA ASN A 29 -9.42 8.42 10.77
C ASN A 29 -9.39 7.23 11.75
N PRO A 30 -10.53 6.86 12.36
CA PRO A 30 -10.56 5.79 13.38
C PRO A 30 -10.22 4.38 12.89
N ARG A 31 -10.05 4.18 11.57
CA ARG A 31 -9.76 2.88 10.94
C ARG A 31 -8.31 2.76 10.48
N ILE A 32 -7.45 3.70 10.87
CA ILE A 32 -6.02 3.64 10.59
C ILE A 32 -5.18 3.67 11.86
N ALA A 33 -4.01 3.06 11.77
CA ALA A 33 -2.94 3.21 12.75
C ALA A 33 -1.70 3.77 12.05
N VAL A 34 -0.92 4.57 12.76
CA VAL A 34 0.28 5.24 12.25
C VAL A 34 1.45 4.89 13.13
N ARG A 35 2.59 4.53 12.53
CA ARG A 35 3.85 4.34 13.23
C ARG A 35 5.02 4.65 12.32
N ALA A 36 6.18 4.95 12.92
CA ALA A 36 7.42 5.04 12.15
C ALA A 36 7.77 3.68 11.51
N ASN A 37 8.42 3.73 10.36
CA ASN A 37 9.07 2.60 9.71
C ASN A 37 10.42 3.03 9.10
N ALA A 38 11.17 2.09 8.52
CA ALA A 38 12.50 2.36 7.99
C ALA A 38 12.55 3.41 6.87
N LEU A 39 11.43 3.69 6.19
CA LEU A 39 11.35 4.66 5.11
C LEU A 39 10.76 6.01 5.52
N GLY A 40 10.16 6.10 6.70
CA GLY A 40 9.42 7.27 7.17
C GLY A 40 8.27 6.82 8.05
N THR A 41 7.07 6.79 7.50
CA THR A 41 5.87 6.41 8.24
C THR A 41 5.06 5.34 7.53
N LEU A 42 4.64 4.33 8.30
CA LEU A 42 3.67 3.33 7.89
C LEU A 42 2.29 3.67 8.46
N VAL A 43 1.31 3.70 7.56
CA VAL A 43 -0.12 3.77 7.89
C VAL A 43 -0.75 2.43 7.52
N THR A 44 -1.45 1.80 8.45
CA THR A 44 -2.14 0.53 8.22
C THR A 44 -3.64 0.68 8.43
N GLY A 45 -4.44 -0.15 7.74
CA GLY A 45 -5.90 -0.20 7.93
C GLY A 45 -6.67 0.22 6.68
N ARG A 46 -7.47 1.28 6.78
CA ARG A 46 -8.27 1.80 5.65
C ARG A 46 -8.06 3.32 5.48
N PRO A 47 -6.95 3.75 4.86
CA PRO A 47 -6.68 5.17 4.63
C PRO A 47 -7.73 5.81 3.72
N GLY A 48 -8.21 5.09 2.69
CA GLY A 48 -9.13 5.68 1.72
C GLY A 48 -8.43 6.80 0.94
N ASP A 49 -9.09 7.95 0.80
CA ASP A 49 -8.55 9.10 0.07
C ASP A 49 -7.31 9.73 0.75
N LEU A 50 -7.05 9.41 2.03
CA LEU A 50 -5.90 9.92 2.77
C LEU A 50 -4.55 9.60 2.11
N ALA A 51 -4.44 8.51 1.33
CA ALA A 51 -3.20 8.22 0.61
C ALA A 51 -2.86 9.30 -0.43
N ILE A 52 -3.89 9.88 -1.06
CA ILE A 52 -3.74 10.99 -2.01
C ILE A 52 -3.48 12.30 -1.24
N ASP A 53 -4.16 12.53 -0.12
CA ASP A 53 -3.93 13.71 0.72
C ASP A 53 -2.49 13.75 1.25
N TYR A 54 -1.96 12.61 1.71
CA TYR A 54 -0.55 12.50 2.14
C TYR A 54 0.40 12.80 0.99
N ALA A 55 0.11 12.31 -0.21
CA ALA A 55 0.94 12.60 -1.38
C ALA A 55 0.89 14.07 -1.78
N ALA A 56 -0.26 14.73 -1.61
CA ALA A 56 -0.43 16.15 -1.93
C ALA A 56 0.34 17.08 -0.99
N GLU A 57 0.42 16.71 0.30
CA GLU A 57 0.92 17.58 1.37
C GLU A 57 2.36 17.27 1.80
N LEU A 58 2.91 16.10 1.44
CA LEU A 58 4.22 15.64 1.90
C LEU A 58 5.17 15.38 0.71
N ASP A 59 6.44 15.74 0.87
CA ASP A 59 7.42 15.78 -0.22
C ASP A 59 7.81 14.39 -0.80
N GLY A 60 7.67 13.33 0.01
CA GLY A 60 8.13 11.99 -0.37
C GLY A 60 7.06 11.14 -1.03
N PRO A 61 7.46 10.09 -1.78
CA PRO A 61 6.51 9.21 -2.43
C PRO A 61 5.64 8.47 -1.41
N VAL A 62 4.37 8.30 -1.75
CA VAL A 62 3.42 7.46 -1.02
C VAL A 62 3.25 6.13 -1.76
N TYR A 63 3.63 5.04 -1.10
CA TYR A 63 3.42 3.68 -1.60
C TYR A 63 2.13 3.12 -1.02
N ASP A 64 1.02 3.19 -1.76
CA ASP A 64 -0.27 2.64 -1.37
C ASP A 64 -0.39 1.17 -1.78
N ILE A 65 -0.40 0.29 -0.78
CA ILE A 65 -0.36 -1.17 -0.91
C ILE A 65 -1.77 -1.69 -0.73
N MET A 66 -2.22 -2.49 -1.69
CA MET A 66 -3.52 -3.16 -1.65
C MET A 66 -3.33 -4.67 -1.79
N TYR A 67 -3.95 -5.44 -0.90
CA TYR A 67 -4.00 -6.89 -0.99
C TYR A 67 -5.42 -7.43 -0.85
N ASN A 68 -5.83 -8.27 -1.79
CA ASN A 68 -7.08 -9.00 -1.76
C ASN A 68 -6.79 -10.51 -1.59
N SER A 69 -7.08 -11.04 -0.40
CA SER A 69 -6.82 -12.43 -0.03
C SER A 69 -7.57 -13.45 -0.89
N ASP A 70 -8.79 -13.11 -1.29
CA ASP A 70 -9.68 -14.02 -2.00
C ASP A 70 -9.16 -14.29 -3.41
N THR A 71 -8.70 -13.22 -4.06
CA THR A 71 -8.24 -13.27 -5.45
C THR A 71 -6.71 -13.31 -5.59
N GLY A 72 -5.99 -13.20 -4.47
CA GLY A 72 -4.53 -13.11 -4.42
C GLY A 72 -3.94 -11.86 -5.07
N TRP A 73 -4.78 -10.87 -5.42
CA TRP A 73 -4.32 -9.64 -6.04
C TRP A 73 -3.50 -8.83 -5.05
N PHE A 74 -2.31 -8.42 -5.48
CA PHE A 74 -1.46 -7.50 -4.75
C PHE A 74 -1.05 -6.39 -5.71
N SER A 75 -1.17 -5.15 -5.27
CA SER A 75 -0.70 -4.00 -6.02
C SER A 75 -0.08 -2.96 -5.10
N VAL A 76 0.87 -2.20 -5.65
CA VAL A 76 1.36 -0.96 -5.05
C VAL A 76 1.13 0.17 -6.03
N THR A 77 0.38 1.17 -5.62
CA THR A 77 0.26 2.44 -6.34
C THR A 77 1.27 3.41 -5.74
N VAL A 78 2.06 4.06 -6.57
CA VAL A 78 3.07 5.04 -6.16
C VAL A 78 2.56 6.42 -6.54
N PHE A 79 2.35 7.25 -5.53
CA PHE A 79 2.03 8.66 -5.70
C PHE A 79 3.29 9.48 -5.44
N GLU A 80 3.62 10.37 -6.38
CA GLU A 80 4.73 11.32 -6.29
C GLU A 80 4.14 12.72 -6.37
N GLY A 81 3.70 13.26 -5.23
CA GLY A 81 2.88 14.48 -5.26
C GLY A 81 1.52 14.23 -5.91
N LEU A 82 1.05 15.23 -6.65
CA LEU A 82 -0.14 15.18 -7.49
C LEU A 82 0.14 14.74 -8.95
N ALA A 83 1.33 14.21 -9.23
CA ALA A 83 1.65 13.67 -10.55
C ALA A 83 0.79 12.44 -10.88
N THR A 84 0.79 12.02 -12.15
CA THR A 84 0.09 10.79 -12.56
C THR A 84 0.68 9.60 -11.79
N PRO A 85 -0.12 8.87 -10.98
CA PRO A 85 0.39 7.75 -10.20
C PRO A 85 0.88 6.63 -11.11
N SER A 86 1.84 5.84 -10.62
CA SER A 86 2.25 4.61 -11.28
C SER A 86 1.85 3.39 -10.45
N ARG A 87 1.78 2.21 -11.06
CA ARG A 87 1.35 1.00 -10.36
C ARG A 87 2.18 -0.22 -10.70
N TRP A 88 2.58 -0.94 -9.67
CA TRP A 88 2.99 -2.33 -9.76
C TRP A 88 1.83 -3.23 -9.34
N ASP A 89 1.59 -4.34 -10.03
CA ASP A 89 0.67 -5.38 -9.56
C ASP A 89 1.07 -6.77 -10.07
N ASN A 90 0.69 -7.79 -9.32
CA ASN A 90 1.04 -9.18 -9.59
C ASN A 90 0.19 -9.86 -10.69
N ARG A 91 -0.57 -9.11 -11.48
CA ARG A 91 -1.38 -9.61 -12.61
C ARG A 91 -0.85 -9.04 -13.92
N PRO A 92 0.20 -9.63 -14.52
CA PRO A 92 0.67 -9.20 -15.83
C PRO A 92 -0.43 -9.36 -16.88
N GLY A 93 -0.52 -8.42 -17.83
CA GLY A 93 -1.47 -8.45 -18.94
C GLY A 93 -2.83 -7.77 -18.68
N THR A 94 -3.10 -7.30 -17.46
CA THR A 94 -4.28 -6.46 -17.18
C THR A 94 -3.92 -4.98 -17.21
N ASN A 95 -4.84 -4.11 -17.64
CA ASN A 95 -4.66 -2.66 -17.49
C ASN A 95 -4.87 -2.28 -16.01
N PRO A 96 -3.85 -1.77 -15.30
CA PRO A 96 -3.96 -1.42 -13.88
C PRO A 96 -4.74 -0.11 -13.62
N GLY A 97 -5.10 0.64 -14.67
CA GLY A 97 -5.64 2.00 -14.58
C GLY A 97 -4.56 3.09 -14.46
N TYR A 98 -3.29 2.71 -14.31
CA TYR A 98 -2.14 3.59 -14.18
C TYR A 98 -0.96 3.06 -15.01
N PRO A 99 0.00 3.93 -15.41
CA PRO A 99 1.29 3.50 -15.94
C PRO A 99 1.92 2.39 -15.10
N ARG A 100 2.19 1.24 -15.73
CA ARG A 100 2.77 0.09 -15.04
C ARG A 100 4.28 0.27 -14.86
N ILE A 101 4.77 -0.05 -13.68
CA ILE A 101 6.22 -0.11 -13.37
C ILE A 101 6.67 -1.56 -13.15
N PRO A 102 7.93 -1.89 -13.47
CA PRO A 102 8.42 -3.28 -13.41
C PRO A 102 8.66 -3.80 -11.99
N ASP A 103 8.99 -2.90 -11.06
CA ASP A 103 9.34 -3.21 -9.68
C ASP A 103 9.03 -2.03 -8.74
N ILE A 104 9.03 -2.32 -7.44
CA ILE A 104 9.03 -1.31 -6.37
C ILE A 104 10.39 -1.39 -5.69
N ARG A 105 11.22 -0.36 -5.84
CA ARG A 105 12.56 -0.26 -5.23
C ARG A 105 13.43 -1.51 -5.49
N GLY A 106 13.39 -2.04 -6.70
CA GLY A 106 14.13 -3.23 -7.13
C GLY A 106 13.44 -4.57 -6.81
N ALA A 107 12.27 -4.57 -6.16
CA ALA A 107 11.52 -5.78 -5.81
C ALA A 107 10.30 -5.99 -6.72
N SER A 108 10.13 -7.21 -7.22
CA SER A 108 9.07 -7.59 -8.17
C SER A 108 8.22 -8.79 -7.71
N THR A 109 8.24 -9.10 -6.41
CA THR A 109 7.34 -10.08 -5.79
C THR A 109 6.70 -9.47 -4.55
N PRO A 110 5.46 -9.83 -4.17
CA PRO A 110 4.79 -9.20 -3.04
C PRO A 110 5.58 -9.24 -1.74
N MET A 111 6.20 -10.39 -1.41
CA MET A 111 7.03 -10.53 -0.20
C MET A 111 8.29 -9.65 -0.25
N ALA A 112 8.97 -9.60 -1.40
CA ALA A 112 10.15 -8.75 -1.55
C ALA A 112 9.76 -7.25 -1.48
N ILE A 113 8.62 -6.88 -2.06
CA ILE A 113 8.09 -5.52 -2.04
C ILE A 113 7.74 -5.10 -0.61
N LEU A 114 7.03 -5.95 0.14
CA LEU A 114 6.75 -5.71 1.56
C LEU A 114 8.04 -5.54 2.38
N ALA A 115 9.07 -6.34 2.10
CA ALA A 115 10.36 -6.23 2.77
C ALA A 115 11.09 -4.90 2.47
N VAL A 116 11.19 -4.48 1.20
CA VAL A 116 11.86 -3.22 0.84
C VAL A 116 11.08 -1.97 1.28
N LEU A 117 9.78 -2.11 1.54
CA LEU A 117 8.93 -1.05 2.09
C LEU A 117 8.84 -1.09 3.63
N ASP A 118 9.49 -2.05 4.29
CA ASP A 118 9.39 -2.27 5.74
C ASP A 118 7.93 -2.40 6.23
N VAL A 119 7.14 -3.17 5.49
CA VAL A 119 5.73 -3.46 5.79
C VAL A 119 5.60 -4.91 6.22
N PRO A 120 5.21 -5.18 7.48
CA PRO A 120 4.92 -6.54 7.94
C PRO A 120 3.78 -7.17 7.10
N PRO A 121 3.91 -8.43 6.64
CA PRO A 121 2.86 -9.07 5.84
C PRO A 121 1.48 -9.10 6.51
N ASP A 122 1.44 -9.31 7.82
CA ASP A 122 0.23 -9.30 8.64
C ASP A 122 -0.45 -7.92 8.68
N ALA A 123 0.29 -6.82 8.51
CA ALA A 123 -0.27 -5.47 8.45
C ALA A 123 -1.25 -5.27 7.27
N VAL A 124 -1.04 -5.99 6.17
CA VAL A 124 -1.93 -6.01 5.00
C VAL A 124 -2.68 -7.34 4.87
N GLY A 125 -2.61 -8.22 5.88
CA GLY A 125 -3.20 -9.55 5.84
C GLY A 125 -2.64 -10.45 4.73
N TYR A 126 -1.42 -10.17 4.25
CA TYR A 126 -0.78 -10.96 3.21
C TYR A 126 -0.42 -12.34 3.74
N VAL A 127 -1.02 -13.36 3.14
CA VAL A 127 -0.69 -14.76 3.38
C VAL A 127 0.05 -15.26 2.15
N ALA A 128 1.34 -15.55 2.31
CA ALA A 128 2.07 -16.27 1.28
C ALA A 128 1.34 -17.61 1.08
N ARG A 129 0.68 -17.81 -0.07
CA ARG A 129 0.19 -19.13 -0.41
C ARG A 129 1.41 -20.01 -0.55
N THR A 130 1.63 -20.88 0.44
CA THR A 130 2.49 -22.04 0.27
C THR A 130 1.87 -22.81 -0.90
N LEU A 131 2.55 -22.82 -2.05
CA LEU A 131 2.30 -23.84 -3.06
C LEU A 131 2.49 -25.16 -2.32
N GLY A 132 1.39 -25.88 -2.12
CA GLY A 132 1.41 -27.20 -1.51
C GLY A 132 2.38 -28.10 -2.28
N ALA A 133 3.20 -28.81 -1.53
CA ALA A 133 4.03 -29.90 -2.01
C ALA A 133 3.20 -30.99 -2.69
#